data_AF-A0A661IJ87-F1
#
_entry.id   AF-A0A661IJ87-F1
#
_cell.length_a   1.000
_cell.length_b   1.000
_cell.length_c   1.000
_cell.angle_alpha   90.00
_cell.angle_beta   90.00
_cell.angle_gamma   90.00
#
_symmetry.space_group_name_H-M   'P 1'
#
loop_
_entity.id
_entity.type
_entity.pdbx_description
1 polymer ?
#
loop_
_entity_poly.entity_id
_entity_poly.type
_entity_poly.pdbx_seq_one_letter_code
_entity_poly.pdbx_strand_id
1 'polypeptide(L)'
;VVSIQSISKVFTAALVMSEKGSVFIQEKIGVNATGAAFNSIVAIEQHNGSALNPFVNAGAIQTTSWVKAEDSRERWAKISANMSAYAGRNLQLNELVYDSEVNDNKRNQAISKILDAYGRMGSDPLEATTVYTKQCSLNVSVHDLAVMGATIANHGINPVTQLRVIDAKYTPKIMAVMAIAGLYDNSGDWLYSTGLPAKSGVGGGIIAIVPGRFCIAVVSPPLDDFGNSVRGQLAIKYIVEKLGLNTYQ
;
A
#
# COMPACT_ATOMS: atom_id res chain seq x y z
N VAL A 1 -7.52 15.03 8.85
CA VAL A 1 -7.76 13.95 7.87
C VAL A 1 -6.89 14.25 6.66
N VAL A 2 -6.28 13.22 6.07
CA VAL A 2 -5.46 13.31 4.85
C VAL A 2 -5.92 12.23 3.87
N SER A 3 -5.54 12.36 2.61
CA SER A 3 -5.70 11.27 1.64
C SER A 3 -4.70 10.14 1.95
N ILE A 4 -5.18 8.90 1.92
CA ILE A 4 -4.39 7.70 2.27
C ILE A 4 -3.21 7.45 1.32
N GLN A 5 -3.33 7.89 0.07
CA GLN A 5 -2.32 7.78 -0.96
C GLN A 5 -1.77 6.34 -1.07
N SER A 6 -0.46 6.18 -1.27
CA SER A 6 0.19 4.88 -1.46
C SER A 6 0.09 3.91 -0.28
N ILE A 7 -0.42 4.32 0.89
CA ILE A 7 -0.72 3.36 1.97
C ILE A 7 -1.86 2.43 1.56
N SER A 8 -2.77 2.87 0.68
CA SER A 8 -3.88 2.06 0.14
C SER A 8 -3.40 0.76 -0.52
N LYS A 9 -2.19 0.77 -1.09
CA LYS A 9 -1.57 -0.35 -1.80
C LYS A 9 -1.44 -1.60 -0.92
N VAL A 10 -1.18 -1.41 0.37
CA VAL A 10 -1.09 -2.50 1.36
C VAL A 10 -2.40 -3.28 1.41
N PHE A 11 -3.51 -2.56 1.50
CA PHE A 11 -4.83 -3.16 1.69
C PHE A 11 -5.38 -3.74 0.39
N THR A 12 -5.08 -3.16 -0.76
CA THR A 12 -5.43 -3.74 -2.07
C THR A 12 -4.62 -5.00 -2.36
N ALA A 13 -3.33 -5.05 -2.00
CA ALA A 13 -2.54 -6.28 -2.10
C ALA A 13 -3.07 -7.39 -1.18
N ALA A 14 -3.46 -7.03 0.04
CA ALA A 14 -4.10 -7.94 1.00
C ALA A 14 -5.44 -8.51 0.47
N LEU A 15 -6.24 -7.70 -0.22
CA LEU A 15 -7.46 -8.15 -0.89
C LEU A 15 -7.16 -9.19 -1.98
N VAL A 16 -6.21 -8.92 -2.87
CA VAL A 16 -5.84 -9.86 -3.94
C VAL A 16 -5.24 -11.16 -3.37
N MET A 17 -4.45 -11.09 -2.28
CA MET A 17 -3.98 -12.29 -1.58
C MET A 17 -5.15 -13.12 -1.04
N SER A 18 -6.20 -12.48 -0.53
CA SER A 18 -7.39 -13.18 -0.04
C SER A 18 -8.16 -13.86 -1.17
N GLU A 19 -8.26 -13.22 -2.34
CA GLU A 19 -8.99 -13.74 -3.50
C GLU A 19 -8.23 -14.80 -4.31
N LYS A 20 -6.90 -14.70 -4.38
CA LYS A 20 -6.08 -15.48 -5.33
C LYS A 20 -4.89 -16.19 -4.68
N GLY A 21 -4.66 -15.99 -3.38
CA GLY A 21 -3.50 -16.51 -2.66
C GLY A 21 -2.24 -15.64 -2.79
N SER A 22 -1.31 -15.83 -1.86
CA SER A 22 -0.05 -15.07 -1.83
C SER A 22 0.94 -15.46 -2.94
N VAL A 23 0.89 -16.71 -3.42
CA VAL A 23 1.70 -17.18 -4.55
C VAL A 23 1.36 -16.40 -5.82
N PHE A 24 0.08 -16.06 -6.03
CA PHE A 24 -0.35 -15.24 -7.15
C PHE A 24 0.36 -13.88 -7.17
N ILE A 25 0.44 -13.18 -6.03
CA ILE A 25 1.17 -11.91 -5.92
C ILE A 25 2.64 -12.12 -6.26
N GLN A 26 3.27 -13.15 -5.69
CA GLN A 26 4.69 -13.45 -5.91
C GLN A 26 5.01 -13.70 -7.39
N GLU A 27 4.18 -14.47 -8.10
CA GLU A 27 4.45 -14.87 -9.49
C GLU A 27 4.01 -13.84 -10.51
N LYS A 28 2.86 -13.19 -10.30
CA LYS A 28 2.27 -12.28 -11.30
C LYS A 28 2.71 -10.83 -11.15
N ILE A 29 3.02 -10.40 -9.92
CA ILE A 29 3.35 -9.01 -9.60
C ILE A 29 4.81 -8.90 -9.13
N GLY A 30 5.22 -9.80 -8.23
CA GLY A 30 6.53 -9.81 -7.59
C GLY A 30 6.49 -9.39 -6.12
N VAL A 31 7.60 -9.63 -5.41
CA VAL A 31 7.81 -9.27 -4.00
C VAL A 31 9.22 -8.70 -3.73
N ASN A 32 9.92 -8.25 -4.77
CA ASN A 32 11.31 -7.78 -4.70
C ASN A 32 11.39 -6.25 -4.76
N ALA A 33 12.44 -5.68 -4.16
CA ALA A 33 12.75 -4.26 -4.30
C ALA A 33 13.09 -3.91 -5.76
N THR A 34 12.76 -2.70 -6.18
CA THR A 34 13.07 -2.19 -7.52
C THR A 34 14.47 -1.57 -7.61
N GLY A 35 15.00 -1.03 -6.51
CA GLY A 35 16.21 -0.19 -6.52
C GLY A 35 16.05 1.07 -7.38
N ALA A 36 14.80 1.52 -7.55
CA ALA A 36 14.43 2.64 -8.40
C ALA A 36 13.14 3.29 -7.88
N ALA A 37 12.99 4.58 -8.20
CA ALA A 37 11.85 5.39 -7.81
C ALA A 37 10.49 4.71 -8.07
N PHE A 38 9.53 4.98 -7.20
CA PHE A 38 8.23 4.29 -7.15
C PHE A 38 7.38 4.37 -8.42
N ASN A 39 7.69 5.30 -9.32
CA ASN A 39 7.01 5.53 -10.60
C ASN A 39 7.93 5.27 -11.81
N SER A 40 8.97 4.46 -11.64
CA SER A 40 9.95 4.13 -12.68
C SER A 40 9.37 3.24 -13.76
N ILE A 41 9.26 3.76 -14.98
CA ILE A 41 8.93 2.98 -16.19
C ILE A 41 10.13 2.13 -16.61
N VAL A 42 11.35 2.65 -16.44
CA VAL A 42 12.60 1.95 -16.78
C VAL A 42 12.69 0.62 -16.03
N ALA A 43 12.25 0.57 -14.77
CA ALA A 43 12.23 -0.67 -13.99
C ALA A 43 11.34 -1.75 -14.63
N ILE A 44 10.22 -1.37 -15.25
CA ILE A 44 9.30 -2.30 -15.92
C ILE A 44 9.98 -2.90 -17.16
N GLU A 45 10.58 -2.05 -18.00
CA GLU A 45 11.26 -2.45 -19.24
C GLU A 45 12.46 -3.35 -18.95
N GLN A 46 13.30 -2.99 -17.98
CA GLN A 46 14.47 -3.78 -17.58
C GLN A 46 14.12 -5.17 -17.03
N HIS A 47 12.88 -5.37 -16.58
CA HIS A 47 12.42 -6.62 -16.00
C HIS A 47 11.30 -7.29 -16.82
N ASN A 48 11.30 -7.08 -18.14
CA ASN A 48 10.38 -7.74 -19.09
C ASN A 48 8.90 -7.64 -18.66
N GLY A 49 8.48 -6.42 -18.30
CA GLY A 49 7.11 -6.12 -17.89
C GLY A 49 6.80 -6.44 -16.42
N SER A 50 7.74 -6.98 -15.64
CA SER A 50 7.51 -7.22 -14.22
C SER A 50 7.41 -5.91 -13.44
N ALA A 51 6.40 -5.80 -12.57
CA ALA A 51 6.28 -4.68 -11.65
C ALA A 51 7.14 -4.82 -10.37
N LEU A 52 7.75 -5.99 -10.17
CA LEU A 52 8.63 -6.38 -9.07
C LEU A 52 8.00 -6.43 -7.68
N ASN A 53 7.07 -5.55 -7.33
CA ASN A 53 6.32 -5.58 -6.07
C ASN A 53 5.02 -4.77 -6.16
N PRO A 54 4.00 -5.04 -5.32
CA PRO A 54 2.73 -4.31 -5.33
C PRO A 54 2.79 -2.87 -4.79
N PHE A 55 3.93 -2.38 -4.29
CA PHE A 55 4.02 -1.10 -3.57
C PHE A 55 4.60 0.06 -4.39
N VAL A 56 5.28 -0.23 -5.50
CA VAL A 56 5.49 0.73 -6.59
C VAL A 56 4.20 0.96 -7.39
N ASN A 57 4.10 2.08 -8.12
CA ASN A 57 2.86 2.43 -8.84
C ASN A 57 2.48 1.37 -9.88
N ALA A 58 3.47 0.84 -10.62
CA ALA A 58 3.23 -0.22 -11.59
C ALA A 58 2.55 -1.43 -10.95
N GLY A 59 3.13 -1.95 -9.87
CA GLY A 59 2.57 -3.12 -9.21
C GLY A 59 1.28 -2.83 -8.49
N ALA A 60 1.06 -1.62 -7.98
CA ALA A 60 -0.21 -1.24 -7.37
C ALA A 60 -1.36 -1.15 -8.38
N ILE A 61 -1.10 -0.58 -9.56
CA ILE A 61 -2.07 -0.52 -10.67
C ILE A 61 -2.35 -1.93 -11.19
N GLN A 62 -1.29 -2.73 -11.37
CA GLN A 62 -1.43 -4.14 -11.72
C GLN A 62 -2.25 -4.91 -10.68
N THR A 63 -1.93 -4.77 -9.38
CA THR A 63 -2.67 -5.38 -8.27
C THR A 63 -4.14 -4.98 -8.31
N THR A 64 -4.42 -3.70 -8.53
CA THR A 64 -5.78 -3.18 -8.68
C THR A 64 -6.52 -3.92 -9.79
N SER A 65 -5.92 -4.05 -10.97
CA SER A 65 -6.53 -4.75 -12.12
C SER A 65 -6.86 -6.22 -11.86
N TRP A 66 -6.18 -6.85 -10.88
CA TRP A 66 -6.39 -8.26 -10.54
C TRP A 66 -7.46 -8.50 -9.47
N VAL A 67 -8.04 -7.45 -8.87
CA VAL A 67 -9.19 -7.62 -7.97
C VAL A 67 -10.35 -8.21 -8.78
N LYS A 68 -10.89 -9.35 -8.32
CA LYS A 68 -11.94 -10.10 -9.03
C LYS A 68 -13.21 -9.25 -9.08
N ALA A 69 -13.53 -8.71 -10.25
CA ALA A 69 -14.71 -7.88 -10.47
C ALA A 69 -15.13 -7.95 -11.94
N GLU A 70 -16.43 -7.84 -12.19
CA GLU A 70 -17.03 -7.79 -13.53
C GLU A 70 -16.75 -6.43 -14.19
N ASP A 71 -16.73 -5.35 -13.42
CA ASP A 71 -16.52 -4.00 -13.90
C ASP A 71 -15.83 -3.07 -12.89
N SER A 72 -15.65 -1.81 -13.29
CA SER A 72 -14.96 -0.77 -12.52
C SER A 72 -15.68 -0.41 -11.23
N ARG A 73 -17.02 -0.46 -11.26
CA ARG A 73 -17.88 -0.09 -10.13
C ARG A 73 -17.79 -1.16 -9.05
N GLU A 74 -17.90 -2.43 -9.43
CA GLU A 74 -17.74 -3.53 -8.49
C GLU A 74 -16.32 -3.57 -7.92
N ARG A 75 -15.30 -3.35 -8.75
CA ARG A 75 -13.90 -3.31 -8.29
C ARG A 75 -13.67 -2.21 -7.27
N TRP A 76 -14.17 -1.01 -7.55
CA TRP A 76 -14.12 0.10 -6.60
C TRP A 76 -14.85 -0.23 -5.29
N ALA A 77 -16.07 -0.78 -5.39
CA ALA A 77 -16.85 -1.15 -4.22
C ALA A 77 -16.11 -2.15 -3.32
N LYS A 78 -15.50 -3.19 -3.89
CA LYS A 78 -14.69 -4.17 -3.15
C LYS A 78 -13.49 -3.54 -2.46
N ILE A 79 -12.74 -2.71 -3.19
CA ILE A 79 -11.54 -2.06 -2.66
C ILE A 79 -11.89 -1.08 -1.53
N SER A 80 -12.94 -0.27 -1.71
CA SER A 80 -13.42 0.68 -0.69
C SER A 80 -13.97 -0.04 0.56
N ALA A 81 -14.77 -1.10 0.36
CA ALA A 81 -15.28 -1.91 1.46
C ALA A 81 -14.15 -2.61 2.24
N ASN A 82 -13.16 -3.17 1.54
CA ASN A 82 -12.00 -3.79 2.16
C ASN A 82 -11.22 -2.80 3.03
N MET A 83 -10.87 -1.62 2.51
CA MET A 83 -10.19 -0.60 3.31
C MET A 83 -11.02 -0.09 4.50
N SER A 84 -12.34 0.03 4.32
CA SER A 84 -13.26 0.37 5.42
C SER A 84 -13.30 -0.70 6.51
N ALA A 85 -13.20 -1.98 6.14
CA ALA A 85 -13.11 -3.09 7.10
C ALA A 85 -11.81 -3.04 7.92
N TYR A 86 -10.68 -2.70 7.29
CA TYR A 86 -9.43 -2.43 8.01
C TYR A 86 -9.54 -1.21 8.95
N ALA A 87 -10.23 -0.15 8.53
CA ALA A 87 -10.42 1.04 9.36
C ALA A 87 -11.44 0.85 10.50
N GLY A 88 -12.30 -0.17 10.41
CA GLY A 88 -13.41 -0.38 11.35
C GLY A 88 -14.55 0.63 11.19
N ARG A 89 -14.56 1.40 10.09
CA ARG A 89 -15.59 2.38 9.75
C ARG A 89 -15.63 2.63 8.25
N ASN A 90 -16.72 3.20 7.75
CA ASN A 90 -16.81 3.61 6.35
C ASN A 90 -15.83 4.75 6.04
N LEU A 91 -14.92 4.54 5.07
CA LEU A 91 -14.02 5.57 4.57
C LEU A 91 -14.68 6.33 3.41
N GLN A 92 -14.53 7.65 3.39
CA GLN A 92 -15.12 8.51 2.36
C GLN A 92 -14.10 8.85 1.28
N LEU A 93 -14.53 8.86 0.03
CA LEU A 93 -13.73 9.38 -1.08
C LEU A 93 -13.55 10.89 -0.89
N ASN A 94 -12.33 11.37 -1.10
CA ASN A 94 -12.05 12.79 -1.19
C ASN A 94 -12.17 13.21 -2.66
N GLU A 95 -13.35 13.70 -3.05
CA GLU A 95 -13.63 14.09 -4.44
C GLU A 95 -12.66 15.18 -4.94
N LEU A 96 -12.29 16.14 -4.09
CA LEU A 96 -11.34 17.20 -4.48
C LEU A 96 -9.95 16.65 -4.81
N VAL A 97 -9.44 15.72 -3.99
CA VAL A 97 -8.16 15.04 -4.26
C VAL A 97 -8.30 14.16 -5.50
N TYR A 98 -9.39 13.40 -5.60
CA TYR A 98 -9.63 12.52 -6.74
C TYR A 98 -9.67 13.29 -8.07
N ASP A 99 -10.42 14.38 -8.13
CA ASP A 99 -10.54 15.26 -9.29
C ASP A 99 -9.18 15.89 -9.64
N SER A 100 -8.39 16.30 -8.64
CA SER A 100 -7.04 16.80 -8.89
C SER A 100 -6.14 15.73 -9.49
N GLU A 101 -6.16 14.52 -8.94
CA GLU A 101 -5.27 13.42 -9.32
C GLU A 101 -5.64 12.83 -10.69
N VAL A 102 -6.93 12.66 -10.98
CA VAL A 102 -7.37 12.07 -12.26
C VAL A 102 -7.00 12.97 -13.45
N ASN A 103 -6.93 14.27 -13.24
CA ASN A 103 -6.55 15.24 -14.27
C ASN A 103 -5.02 15.31 -14.52
N ASP A 104 -4.20 14.74 -13.64
CA ASP A 104 -2.73 14.77 -13.74
C ASP A 104 -2.05 13.38 -13.72
N ASN A 105 -2.80 12.30 -13.62
CA ASN A 105 -2.25 10.94 -13.52
C ASN A 105 -1.74 10.34 -14.85
N LYS A 106 -1.37 11.15 -15.85
CA LYS A 106 -0.91 10.71 -17.19
C LYS A 106 0.22 9.68 -17.13
N ARG A 107 1.13 9.84 -16.17
CA ARG A 107 2.22 8.87 -15.95
C ARG A 107 1.70 7.50 -15.50
N ASN A 108 0.68 7.46 -14.64
CA ASN A 108 0.06 6.20 -14.22
C ASN A 108 -0.71 5.54 -15.39
N GLN A 109 -1.35 6.34 -16.26
CA GLN A 109 -1.96 5.83 -17.48
C GLN A 109 -0.93 5.25 -18.47
N ALA A 110 0.25 5.87 -18.58
CA ALA A 110 1.34 5.31 -19.39
C ALA A 110 1.85 3.99 -18.80
N ILE A 111 2.09 3.94 -17.49
CA ILE A 111 2.49 2.72 -16.78
C ILE A 111 1.49 1.58 -17.01
N SER A 112 0.18 1.85 -16.91
CA SER A 112 -0.84 0.82 -17.08
C SER A 112 -0.87 0.25 -18.51
N LYS A 113 -0.72 1.11 -19.52
CA LYS A 113 -0.63 0.68 -20.93
C LYS A 113 0.62 -0.14 -21.22
N ILE A 114 1.76 0.20 -20.61
CA ILE A 114 3.00 -0.59 -20.75
C ILE A 114 2.79 -1.98 -20.14
N LEU A 115 2.24 -2.06 -18.93
CA LEU A 115 1.92 -3.35 -18.29
C LEU A 115 0.95 -4.18 -19.15
N ASP A 116 -0.04 -3.54 -19.75
CA ASP A 116 -1.00 -4.19 -20.65
C ASP A 116 -0.33 -4.74 -21.91
N ALA A 117 0.59 -3.99 -22.52
CA ALA A 117 1.37 -4.45 -23.67
C ALA A 117 2.22 -5.70 -23.35
N TYR A 118 2.63 -5.88 -22.09
CA TYR A 118 3.29 -7.10 -21.60
C TYR A 118 2.32 -8.21 -21.13
N GLY A 119 1.00 -8.03 -21.27
CA GLY A 119 -0.01 -8.99 -20.83
C GLY A 119 -0.07 -9.15 -19.29
N ARG A 120 0.26 -8.09 -18.55
CA ARG A 120 0.38 -8.12 -17.08
C ARG A 120 -0.88 -7.68 -16.34
N MET A 121 -1.85 -7.11 -17.05
CA MET A 121 -3.08 -6.56 -16.49
C MET A 121 -4.19 -7.62 -16.38
N GLY A 122 -4.98 -7.56 -15.31
CA GLY A 122 -6.14 -8.44 -15.07
C GLY A 122 -7.47 -7.84 -15.53
N SER A 123 -7.47 -6.60 -15.99
CA SER A 123 -8.63 -5.83 -16.47
C SER A 123 -8.15 -4.72 -17.41
N ASP A 124 -9.07 -3.88 -17.92
CA ASP A 124 -8.70 -2.71 -18.73
C ASP A 124 -7.69 -1.81 -17.98
N PRO A 125 -6.61 -1.36 -18.64
CA PRO A 125 -5.55 -0.59 -17.99
C PRO A 125 -5.99 0.78 -17.48
N LEU A 126 -6.85 1.49 -18.21
CA LEU A 126 -7.32 2.82 -17.82
C LEU A 126 -8.38 2.75 -16.73
N GLU A 127 -9.22 1.74 -16.78
CA GLU A 127 -10.17 1.37 -15.74
C GLU A 127 -9.45 1.07 -14.42
N ALA A 128 -8.42 0.23 -14.45
CA ALA A 128 -7.59 -0.07 -13.29
C ALA A 128 -6.88 1.18 -12.74
N THR A 129 -6.39 2.04 -13.63
CA THR A 129 -5.77 3.32 -13.25
C THR A 129 -6.76 4.25 -12.54
N THR A 130 -8.01 4.30 -13.02
CA THR A 130 -9.07 5.10 -12.42
C THR A 130 -9.41 4.59 -11.01
N VAL A 131 -9.59 3.29 -10.84
CA VAL A 131 -9.87 2.67 -9.53
C VAL A 131 -8.67 2.82 -8.58
N TYR A 132 -7.45 2.70 -9.09
CA TYR A 132 -6.22 2.97 -8.34
C TYR A 132 -6.18 4.43 -7.82
N THR A 133 -6.56 5.38 -8.66
CA THR A 133 -6.63 6.80 -8.27
C THR A 133 -7.69 7.03 -7.18
N LYS A 134 -8.84 6.36 -7.26
CA LYS A 134 -9.88 6.41 -6.22
C LYS A 134 -9.39 5.86 -4.87
N GLN A 135 -8.72 4.70 -4.84
CA GLN A 135 -8.23 4.15 -3.57
C GLN A 135 -7.21 5.05 -2.88
N CYS A 136 -6.34 5.73 -3.64
CA CYS A 136 -5.39 6.68 -3.08
C CYS A 136 -6.10 7.91 -2.51
N SER A 137 -7.28 8.24 -3.01
CA SER A 137 -8.06 9.42 -2.63
C SER A 137 -9.00 9.21 -1.44
N LEU A 138 -8.94 8.08 -0.73
CA LEU A 138 -9.75 7.88 0.49
C LEU A 138 -9.24 8.73 1.67
N ASN A 139 -10.18 9.32 2.40
CA ASN A 139 -9.93 10.13 3.60
C ASN A 139 -9.65 9.26 4.83
N VAL A 140 -8.48 9.46 5.44
CA VAL A 140 -8.05 8.79 6.67
C VAL A 140 -7.54 9.78 7.72
N SER A 141 -7.78 9.48 8.98
CA SER A 141 -7.12 10.07 10.13
C SER A 141 -5.93 9.22 10.56
N VAL A 142 -5.08 9.77 11.43
CA VAL A 142 -3.99 8.98 12.05
C VAL A 142 -4.54 7.80 12.85
N HIS A 143 -5.72 7.94 13.47
CA HIS A 143 -6.37 6.85 14.19
C HIS A 143 -6.80 5.73 13.23
N ASP A 144 -7.35 6.06 12.06
CA ASP A 144 -7.70 5.04 11.06
C ASP A 144 -6.48 4.27 10.62
N LEU A 145 -5.39 4.97 10.28
CA LEU A 145 -4.12 4.33 9.89
C LEU A 145 -3.58 3.40 11.00
N ALA A 146 -3.69 3.80 12.27
CA ALA A 146 -3.31 2.98 13.41
C ALA A 146 -4.16 1.71 13.50
N VAL A 147 -5.49 1.80 13.41
CA VAL A 147 -6.41 0.65 13.44
C VAL A 147 -6.20 -0.28 12.24
N MET A 148 -6.03 0.29 11.04
CA MET A 148 -5.79 -0.47 9.82
C MET A 148 -4.49 -1.27 9.89
N GLY A 149 -3.39 -0.66 10.33
CA GLY A 149 -2.13 -1.38 10.52
C GLY A 149 -2.17 -2.36 11.71
N ALA A 150 -2.87 -2.01 12.79
CA ALA A 150 -3.04 -2.88 13.96
C ALA A 150 -3.84 -4.14 13.62
N THR A 151 -4.76 -4.07 12.65
CA THR A 151 -5.44 -5.25 12.09
C THR A 151 -4.44 -6.25 11.50
N ILE A 152 -3.41 -5.77 10.78
CA ILE A 152 -2.34 -6.61 10.23
C ILE A 152 -1.46 -7.16 11.37
N ALA A 153 -1.10 -6.29 12.33
CA ALA A 153 -0.33 -6.69 13.52
C ALA A 153 -1.03 -7.80 14.32
N ASN A 154 -2.35 -7.72 14.42
CA ASN A 154 -3.23 -8.62 15.16
C ASN A 154 -3.74 -9.79 14.30
N HIS A 155 -2.87 -10.35 13.45
CA HIS A 155 -3.15 -11.55 12.66
C HIS A 155 -4.46 -11.49 11.84
N GLY A 156 -4.79 -10.30 11.36
CA GLY A 156 -5.92 -10.04 10.47
C GLY A 156 -7.25 -9.75 11.18
N ILE A 157 -7.27 -9.64 12.51
CA ILE A 157 -8.46 -9.27 13.28
C ILE A 157 -8.42 -7.77 13.59
N ASN A 158 -9.45 -7.04 13.18
CA ASN A 158 -9.55 -5.61 13.47
C ASN A 158 -9.73 -5.42 14.98
N PRO A 159 -8.86 -4.64 15.65
CA PRO A 159 -8.86 -4.53 17.11
C PRO A 159 -10.05 -3.74 17.68
N VAL A 160 -10.78 -2.99 16.85
CA VAL A 160 -11.97 -2.23 17.26
C VAL A 160 -13.22 -3.06 17.02
N THR A 161 -13.38 -3.61 15.82
CA THR A 161 -14.61 -4.35 15.45
C THR A 161 -14.58 -5.82 15.84
N GLN A 162 -13.41 -6.36 16.17
CA GLN A 162 -13.17 -7.79 16.47
C GLN A 162 -13.49 -8.74 15.31
N LEU A 163 -13.66 -8.19 14.09
CA LEU A 163 -13.91 -8.98 12.89
C LEU A 163 -12.59 -9.36 12.22
N ARG A 164 -12.54 -10.58 11.69
CA ARG A 164 -11.44 -11.02 10.81
C ARG A 164 -11.60 -10.36 9.44
N VAL A 165 -10.66 -9.50 9.10
CA VAL A 165 -10.58 -8.80 7.80
C VAL A 165 -9.73 -9.58 6.81
N ILE A 166 -8.68 -10.26 7.29
CA ILE A 166 -7.81 -11.13 6.47
C ILE A 166 -7.43 -12.40 7.24
N ASP A 167 -7.18 -13.49 6.50
CA ASP A 167 -6.60 -14.70 7.07
C ASP A 167 -5.20 -14.41 7.65
N ALA A 168 -4.95 -14.91 8.86
CA ALA A 168 -3.69 -14.74 9.58
C ALA A 168 -2.46 -15.17 8.75
N LYS A 169 -2.62 -16.16 7.85
CA LYS A 169 -1.52 -16.65 7.01
C LYS A 169 -0.98 -15.60 6.02
N TYR A 170 -1.77 -14.57 5.69
CA TYR A 170 -1.37 -13.53 4.75
C TYR A 170 -0.71 -12.32 5.41
N THR A 171 -0.91 -12.09 6.72
CA THR A 171 -0.31 -10.93 7.38
C THR A 171 1.22 -10.94 7.37
N PRO A 172 1.93 -12.08 7.57
CA PRO A 172 3.38 -12.11 7.44
C PRO A 172 3.86 -11.83 6.01
N LYS A 173 3.08 -12.25 5.00
CA LYS A 173 3.42 -12.02 3.58
C LYS A 173 3.32 -10.55 3.22
N ILE A 174 2.27 -9.86 3.68
CA ILE A 174 2.13 -8.41 3.49
C ILE A 174 3.23 -7.65 4.22
N MET A 175 3.52 -8.01 5.48
CA MET A 175 4.60 -7.39 6.25
C MET A 175 5.98 -7.60 5.59
N ALA A 176 6.24 -8.76 4.99
CA ALA A 176 7.49 -9.01 4.27
C ALA A 176 7.65 -8.04 3.06
N VAL A 177 6.60 -7.84 2.28
CA VAL A 177 6.65 -6.86 1.16
C VAL A 177 6.81 -5.43 1.70
N MET A 178 6.22 -5.11 2.87
CA MET A 178 6.36 -3.79 3.51
C MET A 178 7.79 -3.54 3.95
N ALA A 179 8.47 -4.56 4.50
CA ALA A 179 9.87 -4.48 4.87
C ALA A 179 10.78 -4.26 3.65
N ILE A 180 10.46 -4.88 2.51
CA ILE A 180 11.30 -4.83 1.29
C ILE A 180 11.09 -3.55 0.48
N ALA A 181 9.85 -3.08 0.34
CA ALA A 181 9.50 -2.04 -0.63
C ALA A 181 8.60 -0.92 -0.08
N GLY A 182 8.30 -0.94 1.21
CA GLY A 182 7.28 -0.07 1.80
C GLY A 182 7.61 1.42 1.85
N LEU A 183 8.90 1.75 1.95
CA LEU A 183 9.43 3.13 1.88
C LEU A 183 10.24 3.35 0.60
N TYR A 184 9.93 2.58 -0.45
CA TYR A 184 10.58 2.68 -1.76
C TYR A 184 12.10 2.44 -1.65
N ASP A 185 12.91 3.29 -2.26
CA ASP A 185 14.38 3.19 -2.25
C ASP A 185 14.97 3.33 -0.83
N ASN A 186 14.22 3.92 0.11
CA ASN A 186 14.62 4.08 1.51
C ASN A 186 14.21 2.89 2.42
N SER A 187 13.65 1.81 1.86
CA SER A 187 13.17 0.66 2.66
C SER A 187 14.32 -0.06 3.39
N GLY A 188 15.50 -0.14 2.78
CA GLY A 188 16.68 -0.76 3.39
C GLY A 188 17.16 -0.02 4.62
N ASP A 189 17.41 1.29 4.49
CA ASP A 189 17.84 2.15 5.60
C ASP A 189 16.80 2.21 6.72
N TRP A 190 15.52 2.20 6.37
CA TRP A 190 14.42 2.12 7.33
C TRP A 190 14.46 0.83 8.14
N LEU A 191 14.53 -0.32 7.46
CA LEU A 191 14.53 -1.62 8.11
C LEU A 191 15.79 -1.80 8.97
N TYR A 192 16.95 -1.34 8.49
CA TYR A 192 18.20 -1.31 9.25
C TYR A 192 18.06 -0.49 10.55
N SER A 193 17.44 0.68 10.46
CA SER A 193 17.30 1.60 11.60
C SER A 193 16.25 1.16 12.63
N THR A 194 15.15 0.56 12.17
CA THR A 194 13.95 0.35 13.01
C THR A 194 13.59 -1.12 13.24
N GLY A 195 14.00 -2.01 12.34
CA GLY A 195 13.55 -3.40 12.31
C GLY A 195 12.07 -3.57 11.95
N LEU A 196 11.32 -2.52 11.60
CA LEU A 196 9.87 -2.62 11.42
C LEU A 196 9.45 -2.56 9.95
N PRO A 197 8.51 -3.42 9.51
CA PRO A 197 7.82 -3.23 8.23
C PRO A 197 6.96 -1.96 8.28
N ALA A 198 7.03 -1.14 7.23
CA ALA A 198 6.32 0.13 7.19
C ALA A 198 5.79 0.46 5.79
N LYS A 199 4.89 1.44 5.68
CA LYS A 199 4.45 2.00 4.40
C LYS A 199 4.18 3.50 4.54
N SER A 200 4.69 4.28 3.60
CA SER A 200 4.41 5.72 3.48
C SER A 200 3.37 6.06 2.41
N GLY A 201 2.82 7.26 2.50
CA GLY A 201 2.03 7.89 1.44
C GLY A 201 2.32 9.38 1.36
N VAL A 202 2.26 9.94 0.15
CA VAL A 202 2.57 11.37 -0.12
C VAL A 202 1.60 12.36 0.54
N GLY A 203 0.49 11.86 1.12
CA GLY A 203 -0.37 12.64 2.03
C GLY A 203 0.29 12.93 3.40
N GLY A 204 1.54 12.50 3.61
CA GLY A 204 2.29 12.64 4.85
C GLY A 204 2.09 11.52 5.86
N GLY A 205 1.33 10.48 5.49
CA GLY A 205 1.08 9.31 6.34
C GLY A 205 2.24 8.33 6.34
N ILE A 206 2.54 7.72 7.49
CA ILE A 206 3.37 6.52 7.61
C ILE A 206 2.70 5.58 8.62
N ILE A 207 2.66 4.29 8.28
CA ILE A 207 2.36 3.20 9.22
C ILE A 207 3.60 2.33 9.40
N ALA A 208 3.90 1.92 10.62
CA ALA A 208 4.93 0.94 10.96
C ALA A 208 4.34 -0.12 11.88
N ILE A 209 4.48 -1.39 11.51
CA ILE A 209 3.81 -2.51 12.18
C ILE A 209 4.80 -3.21 13.11
N VAL A 210 4.42 -3.35 14.38
CA VAL A 210 5.09 -4.20 15.36
C VAL A 210 4.32 -5.54 15.39
N PRO A 211 4.86 -6.62 14.79
CA PRO A 211 4.12 -7.88 14.64
C PRO A 211 3.61 -8.42 15.98
N GLY A 212 2.34 -8.80 16.04
CA GLY A 212 1.70 -9.35 17.25
C GLY A 212 1.44 -8.34 18.37
N ARG A 213 1.75 -7.05 18.18
CA ARG A 213 1.62 -6.02 19.23
C ARG A 213 0.71 -4.87 18.83
N PHE A 214 1.16 -4.00 17.93
CA PHE A 214 0.41 -2.80 17.53
C PHE A 214 0.97 -2.19 16.23
N CYS A 215 0.32 -1.13 15.75
CA CYS A 215 0.81 -0.29 14.66
C CYS A 215 1.08 1.13 15.18
N ILE A 216 2.20 1.71 14.76
CA ILE A 216 2.49 3.12 14.94
C ILE A 216 2.09 3.84 13.65
N ALA A 217 1.18 4.80 13.76
CA ALA A 217 0.79 5.66 12.64
C ALA A 217 1.16 7.11 12.93
N VAL A 218 1.69 7.80 11.92
CA VAL A 218 1.98 9.24 11.99
C VAL A 218 1.48 9.91 10.72
N VAL A 219 1.03 11.16 10.85
CA VAL A 219 0.69 12.02 9.71
C VAL A 219 1.44 13.34 9.87
N SER A 220 2.31 13.67 8.92
CA SER A 220 2.96 14.97 8.80
C SER A 220 3.29 15.30 7.34
N PRO A 221 2.72 16.36 6.74
CA PRO A 221 2.82 16.60 5.30
C PRO A 221 4.22 16.78 4.69
N PRO A 222 5.22 17.44 5.33
CA PRO A 222 6.52 17.63 4.70
C PRO A 222 7.25 16.30 4.39
N LEU A 223 7.65 16.12 3.14
CA LEU A 223 8.25 14.89 2.62
C LEU A 223 9.75 15.06 2.32
N ASP A 224 10.50 13.96 2.35
CA ASP A 224 11.85 13.85 1.78
C ASP A 224 11.83 13.63 0.26
N ASP A 225 13.01 13.53 -0.35
CA ASP A 225 13.18 13.33 -1.80
C ASP A 225 12.63 11.96 -2.29
N PHE A 226 12.36 11.03 -1.38
CA PHE A 226 11.77 9.72 -1.67
C PHE A 226 10.25 9.71 -1.49
N GLY A 227 9.64 10.85 -1.09
CA GLY A 227 8.20 10.98 -0.86
C GLY A 227 7.72 10.46 0.49
N ASN A 228 8.62 10.29 1.47
CA ASN A 228 8.29 9.84 2.82
C ASN A 228 8.22 11.04 3.79
N SER A 229 7.29 11.02 4.73
CA SER A 229 7.18 12.09 5.75
C SER A 229 8.44 12.20 6.61
N VAL A 230 9.11 13.36 6.60
CA VAL A 230 10.35 13.59 7.36
C VAL A 230 10.09 13.44 8.86
N ARG A 231 9.11 14.20 9.37
CA ARG A 231 8.73 14.18 10.79
C ARG A 231 8.09 12.85 11.19
N GLY A 232 7.36 12.21 10.27
CA GLY A 232 6.79 10.89 10.49
C GLY A 232 7.85 9.83 10.75
N GLN A 233 8.90 9.81 9.93
CA GLN A 233 10.03 8.89 10.10
C GLN A 233 10.74 9.11 11.44
N LEU A 234 11.06 10.36 11.79
CA LEU A 234 11.75 10.70 13.04
C LEU A 234 10.92 10.32 14.28
N ALA A 235 9.62 10.60 14.28
CA ALA A 235 8.73 10.26 15.39
C ALA A 235 8.64 8.74 15.61
N ILE A 236 8.50 7.95 14.53
CA ILE A 236 8.45 6.49 14.64
C ILE A 236 9.80 5.94 15.12
N LYS A 237 10.92 6.41 14.57
CA LYS A 237 12.27 6.00 15.02
C LYS A 237 12.45 6.23 16.52
N TYR A 238 12.05 7.40 17.01
CA TYR A 238 12.09 7.71 18.44
C TYR A 238 11.25 6.74 19.28
N ILE A 239 10.01 6.44 18.85
CA ILE A 239 9.14 5.50 19.56
C ILE A 239 9.74 4.08 19.58
N VAL A 240 10.29 3.63 18.45
CA VAL A 240 10.95 2.32 18.32
C VAL A 240 12.12 2.19 19.28
N GLU A 241 12.99 3.20 19.33
CA GLU A 241 14.15 3.23 20.23
C GLU A 241 13.71 3.24 21.69
N LYS A 242 12.77 4.11 22.07
CA LYS A 242 12.31 4.23 23.47
C LYS A 242 11.59 3.00 24.00
N LEU A 243 10.94 2.24 23.13
CA LEU A 243 10.15 1.07 23.52
C LEU A 243 10.84 -0.26 23.19
N GLY A 244 12.07 -0.25 22.65
CA GLY A 244 12.81 -1.46 22.29
C GLY A 244 12.04 -2.35 21.32
N LEU A 245 11.54 -1.77 20.22
CA LEU A 245 10.61 -2.46 19.30
C LEU A 245 11.28 -3.10 18.08
N ASN A 246 12.59 -2.98 17.93
CA ASN A 246 13.29 -3.57 16.78
C ASN A 246 13.17 -5.10 16.85
N THR A 247 12.60 -5.73 15.82
CA THR A 247 12.33 -7.17 15.82
C THR A 247 13.56 -8.05 15.68
N TYR A 248 14.74 -7.45 15.49
CA TYR A 248 16.03 -8.14 15.38
C TYR A 248 16.87 -8.02 16.67
N GLN A 249 16.28 -7.54 17.76
CA GLN A 249 16.90 -7.42 19.09
C GLN A 249 16.27 -8.38 20.10
#